data_AF-A0A920LK55-F1
#
_entry.id   AF-A0A920LK55-F1
#
_cell.length_a   1.000
_cell.length_b   1.000
_cell.length_c   1.000
_cell.angle_alpha   90.00
_cell.angle_beta   90.00
_cell.angle_gamma   90.00
#
_symmetry.space_group_name_H-M   'P 1'
#
loop_
_entity.id
_entity.type
_entity.pdbx_description
1 polymer ?
#
loop_
_entity_poly.entity_id
_entity_poly.type
_entity_poly.pdbx_seq_one_letter_code
_entity_poly.pdbx_strand_id
1 'polypeptide(L)'
;MRTLAGGGITDARAMFNFQKRHSPLQKTVTLSDIGGSAIYLLSDLSAGVTGEVHYVDSGYNIISTPRPDMLQDETIYDNKD
;
A
#
# COMPACT_ATOMS: atom_id res chain seq x y z
N MET A 1 0.01 1.06 7.62
CA MET A 1 0.37 0.69 9.00
C MET A 1 1.88 0.58 9.10
N ARG A 2 2.50 1.07 10.18
CA ARG A 2 3.91 0.80 10.47
C ARG A 2 4.00 -0.51 11.23
N THR A 3 4.83 -1.43 10.78
CA THR A 3 5.05 -2.73 11.46
C THR A 3 6.41 -2.73 12.14
N LEU A 4 6.54 -3.49 13.22
CA LEU A 4 7.83 -3.72 13.88
C LEU A 4 8.87 -4.32 12.91
N ALA A 5 8.42 -5.25 12.06
CA ALA A 5 9.25 -5.82 11.00
C ALA A 5 9.79 -4.74 10.04
N GLY A 6 8.96 -3.78 9.65
CA GLY A 6 9.38 -2.65 8.81
C GLY A 6 10.36 -1.70 9.52
N GLY A 7 10.29 -1.57 10.84
CA GLY A 7 11.19 -0.69 11.60
C GLY A 7 12.66 -1.14 11.62
N GLY A 8 12.94 -2.42 11.34
CA GLY A 8 14.30 -2.97 11.28
C GLY A 8 15.00 -2.80 9.92
N ILE A 9 14.31 -2.29 8.90
CA ILE A 9 14.85 -2.13 7.54
C ILE A 9 15.24 -0.67 7.34
N THR A 10 16.50 -0.43 6.95
CA THR A 10 16.98 0.90 6.56
C THR A 10 16.09 1.48 5.44
N ASP A 11 15.72 2.76 5.56
CA ASP A 11 14.84 3.49 4.63
C ASP A 11 13.38 3.00 4.53
N ALA A 12 12.93 2.10 5.41
CA ALA A 12 11.53 1.64 5.39
C ALA A 12 10.49 2.76 5.52
N ARG A 13 10.83 3.82 6.26
CA ARG A 13 9.98 5.01 6.41
C ARG A 13 9.85 5.76 5.08
N ALA A 14 10.94 5.91 4.34
CA ALA A 14 10.94 6.54 3.02
C ALA A 14 10.09 5.73 2.04
N MET A 15 10.31 4.40 1.98
CA MET A 15 9.52 3.50 1.12
C MET A 15 8.02 3.53 1.45
N PHE A 16 7.69 3.55 2.74
CA PHE A 16 6.31 3.62 3.21
C PHE A 16 5.62 4.93 2.79
N ASN A 17 6.30 6.06 2.94
CA ASN A 17 5.79 7.36 2.52
C ASN A 17 5.68 7.45 0.99
N PHE A 18 6.66 6.92 0.27
CA PHE A 18 6.64 6.82 -1.19
C PHE A 18 5.42 6.02 -1.68
N GLN A 19 5.21 4.81 -1.14
CA GLN A 19 4.05 3.99 -1.49
C GLN A 19 2.73 4.74 -1.26
N LYS A 20 2.59 5.40 -0.10
CA LYS A 20 1.41 6.20 0.22
C LYS A 20 1.15 7.26 -0.85
N ARG A 21 2.15 8.06 -1.24
CA ARG A 21 1.99 9.14 -2.22
C ARG A 21 1.67 8.63 -3.63
N HIS A 22 2.25 7.49 -4.02
CA HIS A 22 2.16 6.97 -5.39
C HIS A 22 1.06 5.93 -5.61
N SER A 23 0.44 5.40 -4.54
CA SER A 23 -0.76 4.56 -4.65
C SER A 23 -1.97 5.36 -5.18
N PRO A 24 -2.86 4.75 -6.00
CA PRO A 24 -4.10 5.37 -6.47
C PRO A 24 -4.95 6.00 -5.37
N LEU A 25 -5.14 5.29 -4.24
CA LEU A 25 -5.96 5.80 -3.14
C LEU A 25 -5.22 6.77 -2.21
N GLN A 26 -3.93 7.02 -2.46
CA GLN A 26 -3.08 7.96 -1.72
C GLN A 26 -3.11 7.82 -0.18
N LYS A 27 -3.44 6.62 0.29
CA LYS A 27 -3.59 6.29 1.70
C LYS A 27 -2.76 5.08 2.03
N THR A 28 -2.47 4.94 3.31
CA THR A 28 -1.87 3.73 3.80
C THR A 28 -2.96 2.75 4.22
N VAL A 29 -2.79 1.49 3.83
CA VAL A 29 -3.63 0.38 4.29
C VAL A 29 -3.59 0.24 5.81
N THR A 30 -4.78 0.04 6.38
CA THR A 30 -5.03 -0.18 7.80
C THR A 30 -5.26 -1.67 8.11
N LEU A 31 -5.24 -2.04 9.40
CA LEU A 31 -5.61 -3.41 9.81
C LEU A 31 -7.05 -3.73 9.39
N SER A 32 -7.95 -2.75 9.44
CA SER A 32 -9.35 -2.93 9.08
C SER A 32 -9.53 -3.19 7.59
N ASP A 33 -8.75 -2.55 6.71
CA ASP A 33 -8.80 -2.83 5.27
C ASP A 33 -8.40 -4.30 4.98
N ILE A 34 -7.33 -4.79 5.64
CA ILE A 34 -6.86 -6.18 5.50
C ILE A 34 -7.86 -7.17 6.11
N GLY A 35 -8.33 -6.88 7.32
CA GLY A 35 -9.33 -7.70 8.01
C GLY A 35 -10.63 -7.80 7.22
N GLY A 36 -11.09 -6.69 6.62
CA GLY A 36 -12.26 -6.68 5.75
C GLY A 36 -12.11 -7.62 4.55
N SER A 37 -10.96 -7.57 3.87
CA SER A 37 -10.67 -8.48 2.75
C SER A 37 -10.60 -9.95 3.21
N ALA A 38 -10.02 -10.22 4.38
CA ALA A 38 -9.96 -11.57 4.93
C ALA A 38 -11.36 -12.10 5.27
N ILE A 39 -12.21 -11.27 5.88
CA ILE A 39 -13.60 -11.64 6.17
C ILE A 39 -14.38 -11.88 4.89
N TYR A 40 -14.21 -11.06 3.85
CA TYR A 40 -14.81 -11.31 2.54
C TYR A 40 -14.47 -12.73 2.04
N LEU A 41 -13.17 -13.08 2.01
CA LEU A 41 -12.67 -14.38 1.55
C LEU A 41 -13.09 -15.57 2.43
N LEU A 42 -13.32 -15.35 3.72
CA LEU A 42 -13.79 -16.41 4.64
C LEU A 42 -15.32 -16.53 4.69
N SER A 43 -16.05 -15.55 4.15
CA SER A 43 -17.50 -15.51 4.16
C SER A 43 -18.11 -16.11 2.88
N ASP A 44 -19.41 -16.42 2.95
CA ASP A 44 -20.20 -16.87 1.81
C ASP A 44 -20.25 -15.87 0.64
N LEU A 45 -19.88 -14.59 0.87
CA LEU A 45 -19.81 -13.57 -0.18
C LEU A 45 -18.75 -13.88 -1.25
N SER A 46 -17.78 -14.75 -0.92
CA SER A 46 -16.71 -15.16 -1.82
C SER A 46 -16.85 -16.61 -2.28
N ALA A 47 -18.02 -17.24 -2.15
CA ALA A 47 -18.23 -18.68 -2.42
C ALA A 47 -17.80 -19.14 -3.83
N GLY A 48 -17.73 -18.23 -4.81
CA GLY A 48 -17.27 -18.51 -6.18
C GLY A 48 -15.82 -18.11 -6.47
N VAL A 49 -15.05 -17.65 -5.48
CA VAL A 49 -13.70 -17.11 -5.66
C VAL A 49 -12.67 -18.08 -5.11
N THR A 50 -11.72 -18.52 -5.94
CA THR A 50 -10.65 -19.44 -5.55
C THR A 50 -9.40 -19.24 -6.41
N GLY A 51 -8.21 -19.54 -5.87
CA GLY A 51 -6.94 -19.43 -6.61
C GLY A 51 -6.47 -18.00 -6.89
N GLU A 52 -7.15 -16.99 -6.37
CA GLU A 52 -6.87 -15.58 -6.65
C GLU A 52 -5.87 -14.95 -5.67
N VAL A 53 -5.09 -13.99 -6.18
CA VAL A 53 -4.25 -13.10 -5.36
C VAL A 53 -5.00 -11.79 -5.14
N HIS A 54 -5.52 -11.59 -3.91
CA HIS A 54 -6.25 -10.37 -3.56
C HIS A 54 -5.29 -9.29 -3.03
N TYR A 55 -5.05 -8.26 -3.83
CA TYR A 55 -4.21 -7.13 -3.43
C TYR A 55 -4.95 -6.17 -2.50
N VAL A 56 -4.37 -5.94 -1.31
CA VAL A 56 -4.85 -4.96 -0.33
C VAL A 56 -3.72 -3.98 -0.04
N ASP A 57 -3.46 -3.07 -0.98
CA ASP A 57 -2.28 -2.20 -0.97
C ASP A 57 -2.57 -0.76 -1.43
N SER A 58 -3.85 -0.36 -1.43
CA SER A 58 -4.31 0.93 -1.96
C SER A 58 -4.07 1.12 -3.47
N GLY A 59 -3.87 0.02 -4.21
CA GLY A 59 -3.69 -0.02 -5.66
C GLY A 59 -2.25 0.21 -6.10
N TYR A 60 -1.28 0.07 -5.20
CA TYR A 60 0.12 0.31 -5.55
C TYR A 60 0.65 -0.71 -6.57
N ASN A 61 0.17 -1.94 -6.53
CA ASN A 61 0.58 -3.03 -7.44
C ASN A 61 0.35 -2.74 -8.93
N ILE A 62 -0.61 -1.89 -9.28
CA ILE A 62 -0.89 -1.53 -10.69
C ILE A 62 -0.07 -0.34 -11.19
N ILE A 63 0.77 0.26 -10.34
CA ILE A 63 1.58 1.43 -10.69
C ILE A 63 2.92 0.97 -11.28
N SER A 64 3.20 1.42 -12.50
CA SER A 64 4.50 1.17 -13.17
C SER A 64 5.50 2.31 -12.94
N THR A 65 5.06 3.55 -13.13
CA THR A 65 5.91 4.75 -12.98
C THR A 65 5.23 5.78 -12.09
N PRO A 66 5.99 6.59 -11.33
CA PRO A 66 5.44 7.74 -10.63
C PRO A 66 4.71 8.68 -11.59
N ARG A 67 3.74 9.43 -11.06
CA ARG A 67 2.99 10.40 -11.87
C ARG A 67 3.95 11.48 -12.40
N PRO A 68 3.89 11.86 -13.68
CA PRO A 68 4.86 12.80 -14.26
C PRO A 68 4.96 14.15 -13.56
N ASP A 69 3.85 14.64 -13.01
CA ASP A 69 3.78 15.88 -12.21
C ASP A 69 4.58 15.79 -10.90
N MET A 70 4.76 14.58 -10.35
CA MET A 70 5.57 14.34 -9.15
C MET A 70 7.05 14.07 -9.44
N LEU A 71 7.47 13.95 -10.71
CA LEU A 71 8.88 13.75 -11.07
C LEU A 71 9.73 15.01 -10.85
N GLN A 72 9.10 16.18 -10.84
CA GLN A 72 9.74 17.48 -10.62
C GLN A 72 9.65 17.93 -9.17
N ASP A 73 8.94 17.18 -8.33
CA ASP A 73 8.80 17.47 -6.91
C ASP A 73 10.07 16.99 -6.20
N GLU A 74 10.95 17.88 -5.76
CA GLU A 74 12.15 17.47 -5.02
C GLU A 74 11.84 17.08 -3.56
N THR A 75 10.62 17.37 -3.07
CA THR A 75 10.20 17.07 -1.70
C THR A 75 9.93 15.59 -1.43
N ILE A 76 9.95 14.73 -2.47
CA ILE A 76 9.93 13.26 -2.33
C ILE A 76 11.24 12.69 -1.79
N TYR A 77 12.35 13.44 -1.85
CA TYR A 77 13.64 13.04 -1.26
C TYR A 77 13.89 13.65 0.13
N ASP A 78 13.12 14.66 0.54
CA ASP A 78 13.28 15.26 1.86
C ASP A 78 12.62 14.34 2.91
N ASN A 79 13.46 13.51 3.56
CA ASN A 79 13.10 12.62 4.67
C ASN A 79 12.79 13.39 5.98
N LYS A 80 12.29 14.64 5.89
CA LYS A 80 11.76 15.37 7.04
C LYS A 80 10.33 14.93 7.30
N ASP A 81 10.23 13.73 7.86
CA ASP A 81 9.29 13.34 8.91
C ASP A 81 9.49 11.88 9.21
#